data_AF-A0A0G4I4B1-F1
#
_entry.id   AF-A0A0G4I4B1-F1
#
_cell.length_a   1.000
_cell.length_b   1.000
_cell.length_c   1.000
_cell.angle_alpha   90.00
_cell.angle_beta   90.00
_cell.angle_gamma   90.00
#
_symmetry.space_group_name_H-M   'P 1'
#
loop_
_entity.id
_entity.type
_entity.pdbx_description
1 polymer ?
#
loop_
_entity_poly.entity_id
_entity_poly.type
_entity_poly.pdbx_seq_one_letter_code
_entity_poly.pdbx_strand_id
1 'polypeptide(L)'
;MAVPAQGQFHPLSPLMAGIEAARPPLRELELQAEEGVDDEDAGAVAIAIASGSLRGLQRLRLSSPQIGTVGGRLLSFSIATKQLPRLRVLDLSDAAIAGGLGALAQVVNAENLPEILALDLSRCGISDQDATALATTWRTQPPLATLQSFILEGNPLNQEGAVALADMLREGKLPGLRYLTIKSHAAPPPAAAFDLVFGAQHQPGHVGAEGMQALEMALPGFRSIRPGGNGGGWVPPPEWDSSEGCLKAPFLTSGERIVIL
;
A
#
# COMPACT_ATOMS: atom_id res chain seq x y z
N MET A 1 30.66 14.23 -27.10
CA MET A 1 30.03 12.90 -27.12
C MET A 1 30.45 12.20 -25.84
N ALA A 2 29.59 12.25 -24.82
CA ALA A 2 29.86 11.55 -23.57
C ALA A 2 29.54 10.06 -23.79
N VAL A 3 30.52 9.21 -23.49
CA VAL A 3 30.36 7.77 -23.43
C VAL A 3 29.37 7.46 -22.31
N PRO A 4 28.31 6.65 -22.53
CA PRO A 4 27.39 6.32 -21.46
C PRO A 4 28.11 5.42 -20.45
N ALA A 5 28.01 5.78 -19.18
CA ALA A 5 28.49 4.95 -18.08
C ALA A 5 27.78 3.59 -18.12
N GLN A 6 28.56 2.53 -17.99
CA GLN A 6 28.08 1.15 -18.00
C GLN A 6 27.06 0.93 -16.87
N GLY A 7 25.83 0.51 -17.21
CA GLY A 7 24.94 -0.22 -16.29
C GLY A 7 23.68 0.47 -15.77
N GLN A 8 23.37 1.72 -16.13
CA GLN A 8 22.06 2.32 -15.76
C GLN A 8 20.99 1.92 -16.77
N PHE A 9 20.28 0.82 -16.48
CA PHE A 9 19.00 0.54 -17.13
C PHE A 9 18.01 1.63 -16.70
N HIS A 10 17.25 2.19 -17.65
CA HIS A 10 16.19 3.15 -17.36
C HIS A 10 15.20 2.53 -16.35
N PRO A 11 14.66 3.28 -15.37
CA PRO A 11 13.70 2.77 -14.40
C PRO A 11 12.56 1.98 -15.04
N LEU A 12 12.00 2.48 -16.15
CA LEU A 12 10.96 1.82 -16.96
C LEU A 12 11.40 0.62 -17.82
N SER A 13 12.67 0.20 -17.79
CA SER A 13 13.14 -0.96 -18.59
C SER A 13 12.32 -2.23 -18.36
N PRO A 14 11.90 -2.59 -17.11
CA PRO A 14 11.03 -3.74 -16.87
C PRO A 14 9.66 -3.59 -17.53
N LEU A 15 9.08 -2.37 -17.52
CA LEU A 15 7.81 -2.09 -18.18
C LEU A 15 7.94 -2.24 -19.70
N MET A 16 8.97 -1.64 -20.30
CA MET A 16 9.21 -1.72 -21.74
C MET A 16 9.43 -3.17 -22.18
N ALA A 17 10.30 -3.91 -21.50
CA ALA A 17 10.55 -5.32 -21.78
C ALA A 17 9.27 -6.16 -21.65
N GLY A 18 8.46 -5.89 -20.63
CA GLY A 18 7.19 -6.59 -20.40
C GLY A 18 6.14 -6.34 -21.48
N ILE A 19 6.09 -5.12 -22.03
CA ILE A 19 5.19 -4.77 -23.14
C ILE A 19 5.71 -5.36 -24.47
N GLU A 20 7.00 -5.22 -24.75
CA GLU A 20 7.64 -5.68 -25.99
C GLU A 20 7.63 -7.21 -26.14
N ALA A 21 7.75 -7.94 -25.03
CA ALA A 21 7.79 -9.40 -25.04
C ALA A 21 6.51 -10.05 -25.61
N ALA A 22 5.38 -9.33 -25.67
CA ALA A 22 4.10 -9.66 -26.33
C ALA A 22 3.50 -11.08 -26.15
N ARG A 23 4.12 -11.97 -25.38
CA ARG A 23 3.62 -13.19 -24.72
C ARG A 23 4.82 -13.94 -24.10
N PRO A 24 4.73 -14.41 -22.84
CA PRO A 24 3.56 -14.34 -21.97
C PRO A 24 3.27 -12.92 -21.44
N PRO A 25 2.01 -12.60 -21.08
CA PRO A 25 1.65 -11.30 -20.53
C PRO A 25 2.41 -11.04 -19.22
N LEU A 26 2.87 -9.79 -19.02
CA LEU A 26 3.60 -9.38 -17.82
C LEU A 26 2.74 -9.67 -16.58
N ARG A 27 3.29 -10.47 -15.66
CA ARG A 27 2.61 -10.84 -14.40
C ARG A 27 3.06 -9.97 -13.24
N GLU A 28 4.30 -9.49 -13.27
CA GLU A 28 4.88 -8.75 -12.17
C GLU A 28 5.62 -7.54 -12.74
N LEU A 29 5.36 -6.38 -12.16
CA LEU A 29 6.03 -5.13 -12.48
C LEU A 29 6.50 -4.53 -11.16
N GLU A 30 7.81 -4.40 -11.03
CA GLU A 30 8.47 -3.82 -9.87
C GLU A 30 9.36 -2.69 -10.34
N LEU A 31 9.00 -1.48 -9.94
CA LEU A 31 9.83 -0.30 -10.06
C LEU A 31 10.17 0.14 -8.64
N GLN A 32 11.42 -0.08 -8.25
CA GLN A 32 11.97 0.33 -6.97
C GLN A 32 13.28 1.06 -7.21
N ALA A 33 13.39 2.29 -6.73
CA ALA A 33 14.64 3.02 -6.76
C ALA A 33 14.69 4.04 -5.61
N GLU A 34 15.84 4.16 -4.96
CA GLU A 34 16.10 5.26 -4.02
C GLU A 34 16.21 6.61 -4.75
N GLU A 35 16.65 6.59 -6.01
CA GLU A 35 16.69 7.74 -6.91
C GLU A 35 16.26 7.29 -8.31
N GLY A 36 15.18 7.88 -8.85
CA GLY A 36 14.85 7.80 -10.28
C GLY A 36 13.52 7.16 -10.65
N VAL A 37 12.68 6.71 -9.72
CA VAL A 37 11.27 6.41 -10.03
C VAL A 37 10.42 7.53 -9.49
N ASP A 38 9.79 8.33 -10.34
CA ASP A 38 9.00 9.49 -9.92
C ASP A 38 7.56 9.49 -10.45
N ASP A 39 6.89 10.65 -10.36
CA ASP A 39 5.52 10.83 -10.86
C ASP A 39 5.40 10.62 -12.38
N GLU A 40 6.45 10.87 -13.17
CA GLU A 40 6.46 10.62 -14.62
C GLU A 40 6.48 9.12 -14.91
N ASP A 41 7.29 8.36 -14.17
CA ASP A 41 7.32 6.89 -14.29
C ASP A 41 5.99 6.27 -13.84
N ALA A 42 5.41 6.76 -12.74
CA ALA A 42 4.07 6.38 -12.31
C ALA A 42 3.02 6.70 -13.39
N GLY A 43 3.18 7.83 -14.10
CA GLY A 43 2.37 8.20 -15.26
C GLY A 43 2.51 7.23 -16.44
N ALA A 44 3.73 6.80 -16.76
CA ALA A 44 3.97 5.80 -17.81
C ALA A 44 3.31 4.45 -17.47
N VAL A 45 3.42 4.02 -16.21
CA VAL A 45 2.72 2.82 -15.71
C VAL A 45 1.20 3.01 -15.79
N ALA A 46 0.67 4.16 -15.38
CA ALA A 46 -0.75 4.48 -15.47
C ALA A 46 -1.28 4.41 -16.91
N ILE A 47 -0.52 4.90 -17.89
CA ILE A 47 -0.86 4.78 -19.32
C ILE A 47 -0.84 3.31 -19.78
N ALA A 48 0.16 2.54 -19.37
CA ALA A 48 0.24 1.11 -19.69
C ALA A 48 -0.92 0.31 -19.09
N ILE A 49 -1.36 0.65 -17.88
CA ILE A 49 -2.58 0.10 -17.26
C ILE A 49 -3.81 0.49 -18.09
N ALA A 50 -4.03 1.78 -18.32
CA ALA A 50 -5.22 2.30 -19.00
C ALA A 50 -5.36 1.78 -20.45
N SER A 51 -4.24 1.53 -21.13
CA SER A 51 -4.22 0.92 -22.48
C SER A 51 -4.61 -0.57 -22.49
N GLY A 52 -4.68 -1.22 -21.31
CA GLY A 52 -4.93 -2.65 -21.18
C GLY A 52 -3.72 -3.54 -21.47
N SER A 53 -2.52 -2.96 -21.59
CA SER A 53 -1.27 -3.70 -21.82
C SER A 53 -0.90 -4.58 -20.63
N LEU A 54 -1.36 -4.21 -19.42
CA LEU A 54 -1.06 -4.89 -18.16
C LEU A 54 -2.22 -5.75 -17.62
N ARG A 55 -3.14 -6.21 -18.47
CA ARG A 55 -4.30 -7.04 -18.05
C ARG A 55 -3.94 -8.36 -17.36
N GLY A 56 -2.72 -8.86 -17.59
CA GLY A 56 -2.19 -10.08 -16.96
C GLY A 56 -1.48 -9.84 -15.63
N LEU A 57 -1.34 -8.58 -15.20
CA LEU A 57 -0.54 -8.21 -14.04
C LEU A 57 -1.21 -8.71 -12.76
N GLN A 58 -0.40 -9.39 -11.95
CA GLN A 58 -0.74 -9.97 -10.65
C GLN A 58 -0.08 -9.19 -9.51
N ARG A 59 1.12 -8.66 -9.73
CA ARG A 59 1.84 -7.83 -8.76
C ARG A 59 2.30 -6.52 -9.39
N LEU A 60 1.92 -5.41 -8.78
CA LEU A 60 2.44 -4.09 -9.07
C LEU A 60 3.12 -3.55 -7.81
N ARG A 61 4.42 -3.28 -7.91
CA ARG A 61 5.20 -2.60 -6.88
C ARG A 61 5.79 -1.32 -7.48
N LEU A 62 5.44 -0.19 -6.88
CA LEU A 62 6.00 1.12 -7.18
C LEU A 62 6.45 1.74 -5.86
N SER A 63 7.72 1.55 -5.52
CA SER A 63 8.27 1.98 -4.25
C SER A 63 9.36 3.01 -4.49
N SER A 64 9.02 4.29 -4.22
CA SER A 64 9.95 5.40 -4.31
C SER A 64 9.38 6.65 -3.64
N PRO A 65 10.19 7.38 -2.85
CA PRO A 65 9.78 8.62 -2.20
C PRO A 65 9.48 9.76 -3.18
N GLN A 66 9.89 9.62 -4.45
CA GLN A 66 9.65 10.62 -5.49
C GLN A 66 8.29 10.45 -6.19
N ILE A 67 7.59 9.34 -5.94
CA ILE A 67 6.18 9.20 -6.32
C ILE A 67 5.35 9.98 -5.30
N GLY A 68 4.82 11.11 -5.71
CA GLY A 68 4.04 12.03 -4.90
C GLY A 68 2.54 11.93 -5.18
N THR A 69 1.87 13.05 -4.90
CA THR A 69 0.41 13.17 -5.09
C THR A 69 -0.01 13.03 -6.55
N VAL A 70 0.82 13.49 -7.50
CA VAL A 70 0.46 13.42 -8.93
C VAL A 70 0.51 11.97 -9.41
N GLY A 71 1.59 11.24 -9.14
CA GLY A 71 1.72 9.82 -9.47
C GLY A 71 0.63 8.98 -8.81
N GLY A 72 0.37 9.21 -7.51
CA GLY A 72 -0.73 8.54 -6.81
C GLY A 72 -2.10 8.75 -7.47
N ARG A 73 -2.40 9.97 -7.96
CA ARG A 73 -3.66 10.26 -8.68
C ARG A 73 -3.71 9.64 -10.07
N LEU A 74 -2.59 9.65 -10.81
CA LEU A 74 -2.50 9.01 -12.13
C LEU A 74 -2.72 7.49 -12.01
N LEU A 75 -2.09 6.85 -11.03
CA LEU A 75 -2.32 5.44 -10.72
C LEU A 75 -3.78 5.20 -10.36
N SER A 76 -4.38 6.06 -9.54
CA SER A 76 -5.79 5.94 -9.17
C SER A 76 -6.72 6.00 -10.39
N PHE A 77 -6.49 6.96 -11.28
CA PHE A 77 -7.24 7.08 -12.53
C PHE A 77 -7.09 5.83 -13.40
N SER A 78 -5.88 5.29 -13.49
CA SER A 78 -5.63 4.07 -14.26
C SER A 78 -6.32 2.85 -13.67
N ILE A 79 -6.36 2.69 -12.34
CA ILE A 79 -7.07 1.58 -11.68
C ILE A 79 -8.59 1.66 -11.96
N ALA A 80 -9.16 2.88 -11.98
CA ALA A 80 -10.57 3.08 -12.32
C ALA A 80 -10.95 2.63 -13.74
N THR A 81 -9.98 2.42 -14.64
CA THR A 81 -10.23 1.89 -15.99
C THR A 81 -10.58 0.40 -16.02
N LYS A 82 -10.53 -0.29 -14.87
CA LYS A 82 -10.84 -1.72 -14.70
C LYS A 82 -9.96 -2.64 -15.57
N GLN A 83 -8.74 -2.21 -15.87
CA GLN A 83 -7.78 -2.95 -16.70
C GLN A 83 -6.83 -3.87 -15.93
N LEU A 84 -7.02 -4.00 -14.62
CA LEU A 84 -6.21 -4.84 -13.73
C LEU A 84 -7.03 -5.96 -13.08
N PRO A 85 -7.76 -6.79 -13.85
CA PRO A 85 -8.69 -7.78 -13.29
C PRO A 85 -8.00 -8.88 -12.48
N ARG A 86 -6.69 -9.07 -12.67
CA ARG A 86 -5.88 -10.12 -12.02
C ARG A 86 -4.93 -9.60 -10.96
N LEU A 87 -4.96 -8.29 -10.67
CA LEU A 87 -4.03 -7.71 -9.71
C LEU A 87 -4.38 -8.22 -8.31
N ARG A 88 -3.38 -8.86 -7.69
CA ARG A 88 -3.46 -9.49 -6.37
C ARG A 88 -2.62 -8.72 -5.34
N VAL A 89 -1.58 -8.03 -5.77
CA VAL A 89 -0.72 -7.24 -4.88
C VAL A 89 -0.51 -5.86 -5.49
N LEU A 90 -0.91 -4.83 -4.72
CA LEU A 90 -0.57 -3.44 -4.98
C LEU A 90 0.32 -2.95 -3.85
N ASP A 91 1.57 -2.67 -4.17
CA ASP A 91 2.58 -2.18 -3.24
C ASP A 91 3.02 -0.78 -3.66
N LEU A 92 2.65 0.21 -2.86
CA LEU A 92 3.03 1.61 -3.01
C LEU A 92 3.87 2.06 -1.81
N SER A 93 4.56 1.12 -1.15
CA SER A 93 5.41 1.40 0.00
C SER A 93 6.46 2.46 -0.31
N ASP A 94 6.78 3.30 0.68
CA ASP A 94 7.73 4.41 0.55
C ASP A 94 7.34 5.47 -0.51
N ALA A 95 6.10 5.49 -1.02
CA ALA A 95 5.60 6.54 -1.91
C ALA A 95 4.89 7.68 -1.15
N ALA A 96 5.19 8.94 -1.45
CA ALA A 96 4.60 10.14 -0.83
C ALA A 96 3.17 10.45 -1.32
N ILE A 97 2.28 9.46 -1.28
CA ILE A 97 0.94 9.48 -1.88
C ILE A 97 -0.16 9.97 -0.95
N ALA A 98 0.15 10.48 0.25
CA ALA A 98 -0.86 10.97 1.21
C ALA A 98 -1.89 11.93 0.58
N GLY A 99 -1.44 12.95 -0.15
CA GLY A 99 -2.34 13.89 -0.85
C GLY A 99 -3.13 13.30 -2.03
N GLY A 100 -2.80 12.08 -2.44
CA GLY A 100 -3.52 11.26 -3.44
C GLY A 100 -4.35 10.14 -2.84
N LEU A 101 -4.28 9.90 -1.52
CA LEU A 101 -4.86 8.71 -0.88
C LEU A 101 -6.38 8.65 -1.03
N GLY A 102 -7.07 9.79 -1.00
CA GLY A 102 -8.53 9.82 -1.20
C GLY A 102 -8.94 9.31 -2.59
N ALA A 103 -8.18 9.62 -3.63
CA ALA A 103 -8.43 9.09 -4.98
C ALA A 103 -8.14 7.58 -5.03
N LEU A 104 -7.06 7.14 -4.37
CA LEU A 104 -6.72 5.73 -4.29
C LEU A 104 -7.80 4.93 -3.56
N ALA A 105 -8.30 5.44 -2.42
CA ALA A 105 -9.36 4.80 -1.65
C ALA A 105 -10.67 4.64 -2.45
N GLN A 106 -10.99 5.59 -3.33
CA GLN A 106 -12.17 5.47 -4.21
C GLN A 106 -12.04 4.33 -5.22
N VAL A 107 -10.82 4.00 -5.65
CA VAL A 107 -10.61 3.06 -6.74
C VAL A 107 -10.13 1.69 -6.27
N VAL A 108 -9.56 1.58 -5.08
CA VAL A 108 -9.25 0.29 -4.44
C VAL A 108 -10.53 -0.28 -3.85
N ASN A 109 -11.29 -0.97 -4.69
CA ASN A 109 -12.57 -1.59 -4.35
C ASN A 109 -12.78 -2.89 -5.14
N ALA A 110 -13.80 -3.66 -4.76
CA ALA A 110 -14.07 -4.98 -5.33
C ALA A 110 -14.46 -4.96 -6.82
N GLU A 111 -14.90 -3.81 -7.37
CA GLU A 111 -15.24 -3.68 -8.78
C GLU A 111 -14.00 -3.46 -9.66
N ASN A 112 -13.05 -2.66 -9.18
CA ASN A 112 -11.87 -2.30 -9.96
C ASN A 112 -10.73 -3.31 -9.78
N LEU A 113 -10.60 -3.88 -8.58
CA LEU A 113 -9.55 -4.83 -8.20
C LEU A 113 -10.17 -6.08 -7.56
N PRO A 114 -10.89 -6.92 -8.34
CA PRO A 114 -11.68 -8.04 -7.82
C PRO A 114 -10.84 -9.17 -7.22
N GLU A 115 -9.54 -9.26 -7.55
CA GLU A 115 -8.62 -10.29 -7.04
C GLU A 115 -7.62 -9.75 -6.01
N ILE A 116 -7.75 -8.50 -5.53
CA ILE A 116 -6.76 -7.91 -4.62
C ILE A 116 -6.65 -8.68 -3.31
N LEU A 117 -5.43 -9.09 -2.97
CA LEU A 117 -5.10 -9.84 -1.75
C LEU A 117 -4.25 -9.02 -0.78
N ALA A 118 -3.33 -8.19 -1.28
CA ALA A 118 -2.47 -7.34 -0.47
C ALA A 118 -2.46 -5.91 -0.97
N LEU A 119 -2.55 -4.98 -0.01
CA LEU A 119 -2.32 -3.56 -0.20
C LEU A 119 -1.24 -3.10 0.77
N ASP A 120 -0.12 -2.62 0.23
CA ASP A 120 0.96 -2.04 1.02
C ASP A 120 1.03 -0.53 0.79
N LEU A 121 0.80 0.23 1.87
CA LEU A 121 0.90 1.68 1.94
C LEU A 121 1.85 2.07 3.08
N SER A 122 2.84 1.23 3.39
CA SER A 122 3.84 1.54 4.40
C SER A 122 4.66 2.77 4.02
N ARG A 123 4.99 3.60 5.02
CA ARG A 123 5.85 4.79 4.86
C ARG A 123 5.38 5.79 3.79
N CYS A 124 4.06 5.89 3.60
CA CYS A 124 3.47 6.81 2.62
C CYS A 124 3.17 8.23 3.16
N GLY A 125 3.51 8.49 4.42
CA GLY A 125 3.21 9.77 5.08
C GLY A 125 1.72 9.95 5.42
N ILE A 126 0.97 8.85 5.55
CA ILE A 126 -0.48 8.85 5.83
C ILE A 126 -0.74 9.37 7.26
N SER A 127 -1.41 10.50 7.37
CA SER A 127 -1.83 11.08 8.65
C SER A 127 -3.16 10.51 9.16
N ASP A 128 -3.56 10.89 10.38
CA ASP A 128 -4.88 10.56 10.93
C ASP A 128 -6.03 11.05 10.04
N GLN A 129 -5.88 12.23 9.43
CA GLN A 129 -6.86 12.79 8.51
C GLN A 129 -6.99 11.92 7.25
N ASP A 130 -5.87 11.47 6.70
CA ASP A 130 -5.82 10.63 5.51
C ASP A 130 -6.41 9.24 5.78
N ALA A 131 -6.05 8.62 6.92
CA ALA A 131 -6.63 7.35 7.34
C ALA A 131 -8.14 7.46 7.60
N THR A 132 -8.60 8.57 8.18
CA THR A 132 -10.04 8.84 8.35
C THR A 132 -10.74 8.98 7.01
N ALA A 133 -10.14 9.69 6.05
CA ALA A 133 -10.68 9.83 4.70
C ALA A 133 -10.75 8.47 3.95
N LEU A 134 -9.72 7.63 4.09
CA LEU A 134 -9.72 6.27 3.55
C LEU A 134 -10.82 5.42 4.20
N ALA A 135 -10.91 5.42 5.53
CA ALA A 135 -11.90 4.64 6.28
C ALA A 135 -13.34 5.06 5.92
N THR A 136 -13.61 6.36 5.88
CA THR A 136 -14.93 6.89 5.49
C THR A 136 -15.29 6.53 4.05
N THR A 137 -14.34 6.61 3.11
CA THR A 137 -14.55 6.22 1.72
C THR A 137 -14.91 4.73 1.63
N TRP A 138 -14.13 3.84 2.24
CA TRP A 138 -14.39 2.39 2.21
C TRP A 138 -15.69 2.01 2.92
N ARG A 139 -16.13 2.78 3.93
CA ARG A 139 -17.44 2.58 4.57
C ARG A 139 -18.61 2.80 3.61
N THR A 140 -18.46 3.65 2.59
CA THR A 140 -19.47 3.85 1.54
C THR A 140 -19.42 2.81 0.43
N GLN A 141 -18.36 2.01 0.35
CA GLN A 141 -18.15 1.00 -0.68
C GLN A 141 -18.61 -0.40 -0.23
N PRO A 142 -18.82 -1.33 -1.19
CA PRO A 142 -18.99 -2.74 -0.88
C PRO A 142 -17.78 -3.32 -0.13
N PRO A 143 -17.96 -4.33 0.75
CA PRO A 143 -16.85 -4.97 1.45
C PRO A 143 -15.79 -5.54 0.49
N LEU A 144 -14.52 -5.29 0.79
CA LEU A 144 -13.39 -5.82 0.03
C LEU A 144 -12.98 -7.19 0.58
N ALA A 145 -13.78 -8.21 0.27
CA ALA A 145 -13.67 -9.53 0.86
C ALA A 145 -12.40 -10.31 0.50
N THR A 146 -11.73 -9.95 -0.60
CA THR A 146 -10.50 -10.62 -1.04
C THR A 146 -9.25 -10.11 -0.36
N LEU A 147 -9.27 -8.90 0.21
CA LEU A 147 -8.09 -8.29 0.83
C LEU A 147 -7.74 -9.05 2.12
N GLN A 148 -6.56 -9.65 2.15
CA GLN A 148 -6.03 -10.45 3.26
C GLN A 148 -4.90 -9.75 4.01
N SER A 149 -4.13 -8.90 3.35
CA SER A 149 -3.02 -8.16 3.96
C SER A 149 -3.17 -6.66 3.72
N PHE A 150 -3.14 -5.87 4.79
CA PHE A 150 -3.16 -4.42 4.72
C PHE A 150 -2.04 -3.83 5.58
N ILE A 151 -1.09 -3.14 4.95
CA ILE A 151 0.15 -2.71 5.59
C ILE A 151 0.18 -1.18 5.63
N LEU A 152 0.21 -0.60 6.84
CA LEU A 152 0.29 0.84 7.10
C LEU A 152 1.51 1.19 7.99
N GLU A 153 2.48 0.28 8.14
CA GLU A 153 3.67 0.51 8.96
C GLU A 153 4.44 1.76 8.53
N GLY A 154 4.94 2.52 9.49
CA GLY A 154 5.77 3.70 9.24
C GLY A 154 5.02 4.92 8.73
N ASN A 155 3.71 4.96 8.91
CA ASN A 155 2.92 6.18 8.73
C ASN A 155 2.73 6.91 10.06
N PRO A 156 2.60 8.25 10.07
CA PRO A 156 2.33 9.06 11.27
C PRO A 156 0.87 8.93 11.73
N LEU A 157 0.41 7.70 11.97
CA LEU A 157 -0.92 7.38 12.48
C LEU A 157 -0.91 7.39 14.00
N ASN A 158 -1.85 8.13 14.58
CA ASN A 158 -2.04 8.20 16.02
C ASN A 158 -3.41 7.60 16.38
N GLN A 159 -4.01 8.12 17.45
CA GLN A 159 -5.26 7.62 17.98
C GLN A 159 -6.44 7.82 17.02
N GLU A 160 -6.60 9.00 16.42
CA GLU A 160 -7.78 9.32 15.62
C GLU A 160 -7.86 8.44 14.35
N GLY A 161 -6.74 8.29 13.62
CA GLY A 161 -6.66 7.42 12.46
C GLY A 161 -6.88 5.95 12.82
N ALA A 162 -6.30 5.49 13.93
CA ALA A 162 -6.51 4.13 14.43
C ALA A 162 -7.98 3.84 14.77
N VAL A 163 -8.67 4.78 15.42
CA VAL A 163 -10.11 4.66 15.72
C VAL A 163 -10.95 4.62 14.45
N ALA A 164 -10.67 5.49 13.48
CA ALA A 164 -11.39 5.50 12.20
C ALA A 164 -11.23 4.19 11.43
N LEU A 165 -10.01 3.64 11.38
CA LEU A 165 -9.75 2.32 10.78
C LEU A 165 -10.48 1.20 11.54
N ALA A 166 -10.47 1.23 12.87
CA ALA A 166 -11.18 0.27 13.70
C ALA A 166 -12.70 0.29 13.44
N ASP A 167 -13.30 1.47 13.31
CA ASP A 167 -14.72 1.61 13.04
C ASP A 167 -15.10 1.06 11.65
N MET A 168 -14.26 1.29 10.64
CA MET A 168 -14.42 0.69 9.30
C MET A 168 -14.31 -0.85 9.35
N LEU A 169 -13.34 -1.37 10.11
CA LEU A 169 -13.16 -2.81 10.30
C LEU A 169 -14.35 -3.47 11.01
N ARG A 170 -14.90 -2.82 12.04
CA ARG A 170 -16.06 -3.30 12.80
C ARG A 170 -17.33 -3.41 11.95
N GLU A 171 -17.45 -2.57 10.93
CA GLU A 171 -18.53 -2.65 9.93
C GLU A 171 -18.34 -3.75 8.89
N GLY A 172 -17.31 -4.59 9.05
CA GLY A 172 -17.08 -5.75 8.21
C GLY A 172 -16.66 -5.37 6.80
N LYS A 173 -15.99 -4.22 6.62
CA LYS A 173 -15.54 -3.74 5.31
C LYS A 173 -14.35 -4.53 4.75
N LEU A 174 -13.55 -5.16 5.61
CA LEU A 174 -12.45 -6.07 5.24
C LEU A 174 -12.63 -7.46 5.89
N PRO A 175 -13.66 -8.24 5.51
CA PRO A 175 -13.99 -9.49 6.20
C PRO A 175 -12.97 -10.61 5.97
N GLY A 176 -12.19 -10.51 4.89
CA GLY A 176 -11.10 -11.44 4.55
C GLY A 176 -9.75 -11.11 5.17
N LEU A 177 -9.65 -10.02 5.94
CA LEU A 177 -8.38 -9.55 6.47
C LEU A 177 -7.75 -10.58 7.42
N ARG A 178 -6.45 -10.80 7.26
CA ARG A 178 -5.63 -11.72 8.07
C ARG A 178 -4.38 -11.08 8.61
N TYR A 179 -3.87 -10.03 7.98
CA TYR A 179 -2.67 -9.35 8.41
C TYR A 179 -2.88 -7.84 8.34
N LEU A 180 -2.67 -7.16 9.46
CA LEU A 180 -2.74 -5.71 9.58
C LEU A 180 -1.52 -5.19 10.33
N THR A 181 -0.86 -4.14 9.84
CA THR A 181 0.15 -3.41 10.62
C THR A 181 -0.14 -1.92 10.60
N ILE A 182 -0.12 -1.28 11.78
CA ILE A 182 -0.38 0.16 11.97
C ILE A 182 0.79 0.86 12.68
N LYS A 183 1.88 0.14 12.96
CA LYS A 183 3.01 0.64 13.74
C LYS A 183 3.53 1.98 13.20
N SER A 184 3.33 3.03 13.97
CA SER A 184 3.80 4.38 13.65
C SER A 184 5.31 4.47 13.81
N HIS A 185 5.99 5.10 12.85
CA HIS A 185 7.37 5.53 13.03
C HIS A 185 7.36 7.01 13.38
N ALA A 186 8.01 7.37 14.49
CA ALA A 186 8.23 8.75 14.91
C ALA A 186 9.18 9.56 13.99
N ALA A 187 9.54 9.03 12.82
CA ALA A 187 10.50 9.65 11.92
C ALA A 187 9.78 10.64 11.00
N PRO A 188 10.27 11.89 10.89
CA PRO A 188 9.75 12.83 9.89
C PRO A 188 9.98 12.25 8.49
N PRO A 189 9.04 12.41 7.55
CA PRO A 189 9.21 11.91 6.19
C PRO A 189 10.44 12.51 5.50
N PRO A 190 11.03 11.81 4.51
CA PRO A 190 12.17 12.32 3.77
C PRO A 190 11.85 13.71 3.22
N ALA A 191 12.78 14.64 3.45
CA ALA A 191 12.62 16.10 3.42
C ALA A 191 12.28 16.74 2.05
N ALA A 192 11.83 15.97 1.06
CA ALA A 192 11.51 16.46 -0.27
C ALA A 192 10.04 16.86 -0.47
N ALA A 193 9.11 16.40 0.38
CA ALA A 193 7.67 16.69 0.25
C ALA A 193 7.03 17.33 1.49
N PHE A 194 7.81 17.53 2.57
CA PHE A 194 7.31 18.18 3.78
C PHE A 194 7.38 19.70 3.63
N ASP A 195 6.23 20.31 3.32
CA ASP A 195 6.05 21.74 3.56
C ASP A 195 6.41 22.02 5.02
N LEU A 196 7.42 22.88 5.21
CA LEU A 196 7.99 23.29 6.50
C LEU A 196 6.97 23.86 7.51
N VAL A 197 5.72 24.06 7.09
CA VAL A 197 4.60 24.50 7.92
C VAL A 197 3.97 23.35 8.71
N PHE A 198 3.94 22.13 8.17
CA PHE A 198 3.26 20.97 8.81
C PHE A 198 4.10 20.31 9.92
N GLY A 199 5.43 20.27 9.77
CA GLY A 199 6.32 19.62 10.74
C GLY A 199 6.42 20.30 12.12
N ALA A 200 5.96 21.56 12.24
CA ALA A 200 6.06 22.33 13.48
C ALA A 200 4.86 22.14 14.43
N GLN A 201 3.75 21.56 13.98
CA GLN A 201 2.48 21.53 14.74
C GLN A 201 2.18 20.16 15.38
N HIS A 202 2.83 19.07 14.98
CA HIS A 202 2.46 17.71 15.43
C HIS A 202 3.69 16.99 16.02
N GLN A 203 3.68 16.78 17.33
CA GLN A 203 4.63 15.85 17.96
C GLN A 203 4.38 14.43 17.41
N PRO A 204 5.41 13.57 17.30
CA PRO A 204 5.23 12.18 16.89
C PRO A 204 4.33 11.47 17.91
N GLY A 205 3.05 11.36 17.56
CA GLY A 205 2.08 10.66 18.36
C GLY A 205 2.30 9.16 18.21
N HIS A 206 2.06 8.45 19.31
CA HIS A 206 1.92 7.01 19.28
C HIS A 206 0.42 6.73 19.12
N VAL A 207 0.04 5.57 18.57
CA VAL A 207 -1.35 5.11 18.66
C VAL A 207 -1.71 5.09 20.15
N GLY A 208 -2.59 5.98 20.59
CA GLY A 208 -2.98 6.09 22.00
C GLY A 208 -3.65 4.79 22.49
N ALA A 209 -3.75 4.60 23.81
CA ALA A 209 -4.36 3.40 24.39
C ALA A 209 -5.78 3.14 23.86
N GLU A 210 -6.55 4.20 23.61
CA GLU A 210 -7.90 4.11 23.03
C GLU A 210 -7.89 3.63 21.58
N GLY A 211 -6.95 4.11 20.75
CA GLY A 211 -6.79 3.66 19.36
C GLY A 211 -6.40 2.18 19.29
N MET A 212 -5.48 1.74 20.15
CA MET A 212 -5.12 0.32 20.26
C MET A 212 -6.32 -0.53 20.69
N GLN A 213 -7.06 -0.07 21.72
CA GLN A 213 -8.24 -0.77 22.21
C GLN A 213 -9.34 -0.84 21.14
N ALA A 214 -9.57 0.23 20.39
CA ALA A 214 -10.54 0.26 19.30
C ALA A 214 -10.20 -0.78 18.23
N LEU A 215 -8.94 -0.87 17.82
CA LEU A 215 -8.45 -1.86 16.85
C LEU A 215 -8.61 -3.30 17.37
N GLU A 216 -8.27 -3.55 18.64
CA GLU A 216 -8.44 -4.87 19.26
C GLU A 216 -9.90 -5.29 19.35
N MET A 217 -10.81 -4.36 19.67
CA MET A 217 -12.25 -4.63 19.66
C MET A 217 -12.83 -4.82 18.25
N ALA A 218 -12.25 -4.16 17.24
CA ALA A 218 -12.70 -4.28 15.86
C ALA A 218 -12.22 -5.57 15.18
N LEU A 219 -11.20 -6.23 15.74
CA LEU A 219 -10.54 -7.40 15.16
C LEU A 219 -10.64 -8.63 16.09
N PRO A 220 -11.86 -9.11 16.40
CA PRO A 220 -12.02 -10.31 17.22
C PRO A 220 -11.36 -11.51 16.53
N GLY A 221 -10.52 -12.23 17.28
CA GLY A 221 -9.76 -13.38 16.78
C GLY A 221 -8.43 -13.04 16.12
N PHE A 222 -8.03 -11.76 16.04
CA PHE A 222 -6.66 -11.39 15.70
C PHE A 222 -5.75 -11.52 16.92
N ARG A 223 -4.56 -12.09 16.70
CA ARG A 223 -3.47 -12.04 17.66
C ARG A 223 -2.78 -10.67 17.56
N SER A 224 -2.91 -9.86 18.61
CA SER A 224 -2.26 -8.55 18.74
C SER A 224 -0.79 -8.73 19.14
N ILE A 225 0.12 -8.13 18.38
CA ILE A 225 1.57 -8.12 18.64
C ILE A 225 2.00 -6.67 18.81
N ARG A 226 2.58 -6.36 19.98
CA ARG A 226 3.14 -5.05 20.32
C ARG A 226 4.65 -5.18 20.45
N PRO A 227 5.44 -4.75 19.46
CA PRO A 227 6.90 -4.81 19.53
C PRO A 227 7.44 -3.72 20.48
N GLY A 228 7.34 -3.96 21.78
CA GLY A 228 7.86 -3.11 22.85
C GLY A 228 8.79 -3.90 23.78
N GLY A 229 10.06 -4.02 23.42
CA GLY A 229 11.09 -4.67 24.24
C GLY A 229 12.00 -5.59 23.45
N ASN A 230 13.31 -5.47 23.68
CA ASN A 230 14.40 -6.17 22.98
C ASN A 230 14.05 -7.62 22.58
N GLY A 231 13.83 -7.86 21.28
CA GLY A 231 14.12 -9.14 20.64
C GLY A 231 12.96 -10.08 20.29
N GLY A 232 11.68 -9.72 20.48
CA GLY A 232 10.57 -10.58 20.04
C GLY A 232 9.35 -9.78 19.62
N GLY A 233 8.97 -9.85 18.34
CA GLY A 233 7.70 -9.24 17.90
C GLY A 233 7.61 -8.79 16.45
N TRP A 234 8.66 -8.95 15.63
CA TRP A 234 8.51 -8.76 14.19
C TRP A 234 7.99 -10.06 13.57
N VAL A 235 6.81 -9.98 12.98
CA VAL A 235 6.30 -11.01 12.07
C VAL A 235 6.32 -10.36 10.69
N PRO A 236 7.03 -10.92 9.70
CA PRO A 236 7.00 -10.35 8.36
C PRO A 236 5.59 -10.43 7.78
N PRO A 237 5.23 -9.48 6.90
CA PRO A 237 3.99 -9.58 6.14
C PRO A 237 3.99 -10.85 5.28
N PRO A 238 2.79 -11.38 4.93
CA PRO A 238 2.68 -12.42 3.92
C PRO A 238 3.37 -12.00 2.62
N GLU A 239 4.25 -12.85 2.11
CA GLU A 239 5.00 -12.62 0.88
C GLU A 239 4.23 -13.17 -0.31
N TRP A 240 4.32 -12.46 -1.43
CA TRP A 240 3.75 -12.93 -2.69
C TRP A 240 4.59 -14.07 -3.28
N ASP A 241 3.96 -15.22 -3.48
CA ASP A 241 4.54 -16.34 -4.22
C ASP A 241 4.05 -16.31 -5.68
N SER A 242 4.97 -16.02 -6.59
CA SER A 242 4.73 -15.93 -8.03
C SER A 242 4.38 -17.25 -8.70
N SER A 243 4.85 -18.37 -8.13
CA SER A 243 4.65 -19.72 -8.67
C SER A 243 3.25 -20.26 -8.35
N GLU A 244 2.75 -19.99 -7.15
CA GLU A 244 1.42 -20.38 -6.71
C GLU A 244 0.38 -19.28 -6.94
N GLY A 245 0.83 -18.05 -7.18
CA GLY A 245 -0.03 -16.88 -7.34
C GLY A 245 -0.78 -16.52 -6.05
N CYS A 246 -0.20 -16.77 -4.88
CA CYS A 246 -0.88 -16.57 -3.61
C CYS A 246 0.02 -15.82 -2.62
N LEU A 247 -0.58 -15.29 -1.54
CA LEU A 247 0.20 -14.79 -0.41
C LEU A 247 0.59 -15.97 0.48
N LYS A 248 1.89 -16.20 0.62
CA LYS A 248 2.45 -17.15 1.58
C LYS A 248 2.78 -16.43 2.87
N ALA A 249 2.27 -16.98 3.95
CA ALA A 249 2.61 -16.52 5.28
C ALA A 249 3.24 -17.69 6.04
N PRO A 250 4.53 -18.00 5.80
CA PRO A 250 5.17 -19.19 6.38
C PRO A 250 5.22 -19.15 7.91
N PHE A 251 5.02 -17.98 8.51
CA PHE A 251 4.98 -17.75 9.94
C PHE A 251 3.56 -17.71 10.52
N LEU A 252 2.53 -17.75 9.67
CA LEU A 252 1.13 -17.83 10.07
C LEU A 252 0.64 -19.28 9.96
N THR A 253 0.04 -19.78 11.03
CA THR A 253 -0.71 -21.04 10.94
C THR A 253 -1.97 -20.86 10.06
N SER A 254 -2.48 -21.96 9.49
CA SER A 254 -3.67 -21.91 8.62
C SER A 254 -4.85 -21.29 9.36
N GLY A 255 -5.39 -20.19 8.82
CA GLY A 255 -6.51 -19.45 9.42
C GLY A 255 -6.11 -18.39 10.46
N GLU A 256 -4.83 -18.28 10.82
CA GLU A 256 -4.36 -17.27 11.76
C GLU A 256 -4.55 -15.86 11.19
N ARG A 257 -4.87 -14.93 12.11
CA ARG A 257 -5.02 -13.50 11.86
C ARG A 257 -4.13 -12.72 12.83
N ILE A 258 -3.31 -11.81 12.33
CA ILE A 258 -2.35 -11.02 13.12
C ILE A 258 -2.58 -9.53 12.89
N VAL A 259 -2.52 -8.78 13.99
CA VAL A 259 -2.43 -7.33 13.97
C VAL A 259 -1.16 -6.90 14.70
N ILE A 260 -0.35 -6.06 14.07
CA ILE A 260 0.84 -5.45 14.66
C ILE A 260 0.51 -3.98 14.95
N LEU A 261 0.53 -3.62 16.22
CA LEU A 261 0.19 -2.28 16.74
C LEU A 261 1.44 -1.57 17.24
#